data_AF-A0AAD5RBW1-F1
#
_entry.id   AF-A0AAD5RBW1-F1
#
_cell.length_a   1.000
_cell.length_b   1.000
_cell.length_c   1.000
_cell.angle_alpha   90.00
_cell.angle_beta   90.00
_cell.angle_gamma   90.00
#
_symmetry.space_group_name_H-M   'P 1'
#
loop_
_entity.id
_entity.type
_entity.pdbx_description
1 polymer ?
#
loop_
_entity_poly.entity_id
_entity_poly.type
_entity_poly.pdbx_seq_one_letter_code
_entity_poly.pdbx_strand_id
1 'polypeptide(L)'
;MAQAKRGLLSAILMFIFASKSKKTNVNAVTETVLIKFLKSLGLHYDTPDPFFGDVKKLISPTNTAEFIHEGYISFAKSSDPSETQVISYDWGPRATLVCEPEIMLNSFCRIMRDPLVDKWVESS
;
A
#
# COMPACT_ATOMS: atom_id res chain seq x y z
N MET A 1 16.19 6.47 -3.40
CA MET A 1 15.67 5.28 -2.68
C MET A 1 16.46 4.01 -2.98
N ALA A 2 16.88 3.29 -1.93
CA ALA A 2 17.60 2.00 -2.00
C ALA A 2 16.74 0.86 -2.59
N GLN A 3 17.36 -0.17 -3.16
CA GLN A 3 16.67 -1.27 -3.85
C GLN A 3 15.65 -2.01 -2.97
N ALA A 4 16.00 -2.29 -1.71
CA ALA A 4 15.08 -2.93 -0.76
C ALA A 4 13.81 -2.08 -0.54
N LYS A 5 13.97 -0.78 -0.29
CA LYS A 5 12.85 0.15 -0.10
C LYS A 5 11.93 0.23 -1.33
N ARG A 6 12.48 0.12 -2.55
CA ARG A 6 11.67 0.02 -3.78
C ARG A 6 10.80 -1.25 -3.78
N GLY A 7 11.36 -2.39 -3.36
CA GLY A 7 10.60 -3.64 -3.24
C GLY A 7 9.45 -3.53 -2.23
N LEU A 8 9.71 -2.92 -1.06
CA LEU A 8 8.68 -2.67 -0.07
C LEU A 8 7.60 -1.71 -0.60
N LEU A 9 8.00 -0.64 -1.27
CA LEU A 9 7.08 0.30 -1.91
C LEU A 9 6.18 -0.41 -2.92
N SER A 10 6.74 -1.24 -3.81
CA SER A 10 5.96 -2.03 -4.76
C SER A 10 4.97 -2.93 -4.04
N ALA A 11 5.37 -3.61 -2.96
CA ALA A 11 4.47 -4.46 -2.17
C ALA A 11 3.29 -3.68 -1.58
N ILE A 12 3.54 -2.48 -1.04
CA ILE A 12 2.50 -1.61 -0.50
C ILE A 12 1.56 -1.11 -1.60
N LEU A 13 2.09 -0.66 -2.74
CA LEU A 13 1.26 -0.20 -3.86
C LEU A 13 0.39 -1.32 -4.43
N MET A 14 0.94 -2.53 -4.56
CA MET A 14 0.20 -3.73 -4.96
C MET A 14 -0.93 -4.04 -3.98
N PHE A 15 -0.65 -4.01 -2.67
CA PHE A 15 -1.64 -4.24 -1.64
C PHE A 15 -2.77 -3.20 -1.66
N ILE A 16 -2.44 -1.91 -1.80
CA ILE A 16 -3.44 -0.84 -1.88
C ILE A 16 -4.34 -1.04 -3.10
N PHE A 17 -3.75 -1.35 -4.25
CA PHE A 17 -4.49 -1.56 -5.49
C PHE A 17 -5.40 -2.79 -5.42
N ALA A 18 -4.86 -3.95 -5.02
CA ALA A 18 -5.63 -5.19 -4.90
C ALA A 18 -6.77 -5.06 -3.88
N SER A 19 -6.51 -4.37 -2.77
CA SER A 19 -7.51 -4.10 -1.73
C SER A 19 -8.67 -3.25 -2.23
N LYS A 20 -8.47 -2.38 -3.22
CA LYS A 20 -9.53 -1.54 -3.79
C LYS A 20 -10.17 -2.11 -5.06
N SER A 21 -9.80 -3.33 -5.45
CA SER A 21 -10.41 -3.99 -6.61
C SER A 21 -11.89 -4.28 -6.37
N LYS A 22 -12.69 -4.35 -7.45
CA LYS A 22 -14.16 -4.53 -7.40
C LYS A 22 -14.64 -5.79 -6.63
N LYS A 23 -13.74 -6.69 -6.24
CA LYS A 23 -14.06 -7.95 -5.56
C LYS A 23 -14.05 -7.89 -4.04
N THR A 24 -13.34 -6.93 -3.45
CA THR A 24 -13.12 -6.89 -1.98
C THR A 24 -14.18 -6.08 -1.25
N ASN A 25 -15.03 -5.30 -1.94
CA ASN A 25 -15.95 -4.30 -1.35
C ASN A 25 -15.26 -3.31 -0.39
N VAL A 26 -13.93 -3.21 -0.42
CA VAL A 26 -13.16 -2.29 0.41
C VAL A 26 -13.00 -0.99 -0.34
N ASN A 27 -13.66 0.06 0.16
CA ASN A 27 -13.64 1.38 -0.46
C ASN A 27 -12.33 2.15 -0.19
N ALA A 28 -11.63 1.83 0.89
CA ALA A 28 -10.41 2.52 1.30
C ALA A 28 -9.51 1.63 2.17
N VAL A 29 -8.20 1.72 1.98
CA VAL A 29 -7.22 1.07 2.85
C VAL A 29 -6.93 1.98 4.03
N THR A 30 -7.40 1.62 5.23
CA THR A 30 -7.14 2.42 6.43
C THR A 30 -5.73 2.20 6.99
N GLU A 31 -5.24 3.12 7.81
CA GLU A 31 -3.94 2.97 8.49
C GLU A 31 -3.83 1.64 9.23
N THR A 32 -4.88 1.25 9.96
CA THR A 32 -4.94 -0.02 10.67
C THR A 32 -4.76 -1.23 9.73
N VAL A 33 -5.38 -1.19 8.55
CA VAL A 33 -5.28 -2.27 7.55
C VAL A 33 -3.87 -2.31 6.95
N LEU A 34 -3.31 -1.16 6.60
CA LEU A 34 -1.95 -1.06 6.06
C LEU A 34 -0.91 -1.54 7.09
N ILE A 35 -1.03 -1.14 8.36
CA ILE A 35 -0.13 -1.60 9.43
C ILE A 35 -0.26 -3.12 9.64
N LYS A 36 -1.47 -3.68 9.57
CA LYS A 36 -1.66 -5.15 9.66
C LYS A 36 -0.97 -5.86 8.50
N PHE A 37 -1.06 -5.33 7.29
CA PHE A 37 -0.33 -5.87 6.14
C PHE A 37 1.19 -5.83 6.37
N LEU A 38 1.74 -4.69 6.80
CA LEU A 38 3.18 -4.59 7.10
C LEU A 38 3.62 -5.58 8.18
N LYS A 39 2.82 -5.78 9.24
CA LYS A 39 3.06 -6.81 10.26
C LYS A 39 3.09 -8.22 9.68
N SER A 40 2.23 -8.53 8.71
CA SER A 40 2.25 -9.84 8.03
C SER A 40 3.52 -10.06 7.18
N LEU A 41 4.21 -8.98 6.78
CA LEU A 41 5.53 -9.02 6.15
C LEU A 41 6.69 -9.08 7.17
N GLY A 42 6.39 -9.14 8.47
CA GLY A 42 7.38 -9.10 9.55
C GLY A 42 7.84 -7.69 9.94
N LEU A 43 7.21 -6.65 9.41
CA LEU A 43 7.59 -5.26 9.70
C LEU A 43 6.80 -4.69 10.87
N HIS A 44 7.50 -4.06 11.80
CA HIS A 44 6.92 -3.40 12.95
C HIS A 44 6.91 -1.90 12.76
N TYR A 45 5.75 -1.27 12.94
CA TYR A 45 5.60 0.17 12.75
C TYR A 45 6.38 0.99 13.80
N ASP A 46 6.52 0.46 15.01
CA ASP A 46 7.14 1.17 16.15
C ASP A 46 8.62 0.81 16.37
N THR A 47 9.17 -0.11 15.56
CA THR A 47 10.54 -0.60 15.75
C THR A 47 11.29 -0.53 14.43
N PRO A 48 12.49 0.10 14.38
CA PRO A 48 13.28 0.15 13.17
C PRO A 48 13.61 -1.26 12.65
N ASP A 49 13.41 -1.47 11.36
CA ASP A 49 13.80 -2.68 10.66
C ASP A 49 15.28 -2.60 10.20
N PRO A 50 16.06 -3.69 10.29
CA PRO A 50 17.47 -3.69 9.86
C PRO A 50 17.71 -3.31 8.39
N PHE A 51 16.74 -3.57 7.50
CA PHE A 51 16.84 -3.33 6.06
C PHE A 51 16.12 -2.06 5.62
N PHE A 52 14.95 -1.77 6.19
CA PHE A 52 14.10 -0.65 5.78
C PHE A 52 14.25 0.58 6.69
N GLY A 53 14.84 0.42 7.87
CA GLY A 53 14.93 1.46 8.88
C GLY A 53 13.58 1.72 9.55
N ASP A 54 13.33 2.97 9.92
CA ASP A 54 12.09 3.39 10.57
C ASP A 54 10.91 3.40 9.56
N VAL A 55 10.03 2.39 9.67
CA VAL A 55 8.87 2.23 8.79
C VAL A 55 7.90 3.40 8.90
N LYS A 56 7.78 4.06 10.07
CA LYS A 56 6.96 5.28 10.20
C LYS A 56 7.48 6.37 9.27
N LYS A 57 8.79 6.58 9.20
CA LYS A 57 9.38 7.58 8.29
C LYS A 57 9.14 7.27 6.81
N LEU A 58 8.70 6.07 6.47
CA LEU A 58 8.34 5.71 5.09
C LEU A 58 6.88 6.03 4.76
N ILE A 59 5.95 5.76 5.68
CA ILE A 59 4.50 5.72 5.39
C ILE A 59 3.60 6.48 6.38
N SER A 60 4.14 7.13 7.41
CA SER A 60 3.32 7.91 8.35
C SER A 60 2.53 8.98 7.62
N PRO A 61 1.27 9.28 8.01
CA PRO A 61 0.37 10.16 7.27
C PRO A 61 0.75 11.65 7.39
N THR A 62 1.91 11.97 6.82
CA THR A 62 2.63 13.23 6.91
C THR A 62 3.38 13.46 5.60
N ASN A 63 3.45 14.71 5.13
CA ASN A 63 4.14 15.06 3.88
C ASN A 63 5.67 14.90 3.93
N THR A 64 6.22 14.53 5.09
CA THR A 64 7.65 14.29 5.31
C THR A 64 8.03 12.81 5.24
N ALA A 65 7.06 11.90 5.23
CA ALA A 65 7.33 10.48 5.10
C ALA A 65 7.76 10.15 3.66
N GLU A 66 8.80 9.33 3.50
CA GLU A 66 9.53 9.16 2.22
C GLU A 66 8.59 8.81 1.05
N PHE A 67 7.71 7.82 1.21
CA PHE A 67 6.84 7.37 0.11
C PHE A 67 5.71 8.35 -0.22
N ILE A 68 5.34 9.20 0.73
CA ILE A 68 4.34 10.26 0.52
C ILE A 68 4.99 11.50 -0.08
N HIS A 69 6.13 11.91 0.46
CA HIS A 69 6.92 13.02 -0.04
C HIS A 69 7.32 12.80 -1.51
N GLU A 70 7.73 11.57 -1.84
CA GLU A 70 8.06 11.20 -3.21
C GLU A 70 6.83 11.02 -4.12
N GLY A 71 5.62 11.19 -3.61
CA GLY A 71 4.36 11.19 -4.36
C GLY A 71 3.87 9.81 -4.78
N TYR A 72 4.41 8.72 -4.22
CA TYR A 72 3.97 7.36 -4.52
C TYR A 72 2.72 6.96 -3.75
N ILE A 73 2.57 7.43 -2.51
CA ILE A 73 1.43 7.15 -1.66
C ILE A 73 0.74 8.47 -1.32
N SER A 74 -0.59 8.48 -1.41
CA SER A 74 -1.44 9.55 -0.88
C SER A 74 -2.11 9.08 0.40
N PHE A 75 -2.46 10.02 1.27
CA PHE A 75 -3.34 9.76 2.40
C PHE A 75 -4.44 10.81 2.48
N ALA A 76 -5.58 10.43 3.01
CA ALA A 76 -6.70 11.32 3.30
C ALA A 76 -7.16 11.14 4.75
N LYS A 77 -7.69 12.22 5.33
CA LYS A 77 -8.32 12.21 6.64
C LYS A 77 -9.82 12.39 6.45
N SER A 78 -10.61 11.49 7.02
CA SER A 78 -12.06 11.63 7.13
C SER A 78 -12.48 11.46 8.58
N SER A 79 -13.68 11.90 8.92
CA SER A 79 -14.28 11.57 10.21
C SER A 79 -15.35 10.52 10.00
N ASP A 80 -15.42 9.54 10.89
CA ASP A 80 -16.57 8.62 10.93
C ASP A 80 -17.77 9.28 11.65
N PRO A 81 -18.95 8.63 11.69
CA PRO A 81 -20.13 9.17 12.38
C PRO A 81 -19.96 9.40 13.89
N SER A 82 -18.90 8.84 14.50
CA SER A 82 -18.53 9.07 15.90
C SER A 82 -17.52 10.20 16.08
N GLU A 83 -17.25 10.98 15.02
CA GLU A 83 -16.23 12.03 14.94
C GLU A 83 -14.78 11.52 15.12
N THR A 84 -14.58 10.20 15.04
CA THR A 84 -13.24 9.62 15.10
C THR A 84 -12.53 9.87 13.76
N GLN A 85 -11.32 10.42 13.83
CA GLN A 85 -10.49 10.60 12.63
C GLN A 85 -10.05 9.24 12.08
N VAL A 86 -10.34 9.01 10.81
CA VAL A 86 -9.94 7.85 10.03
C VAL A 86 -8.95 8.31 8.96
N ILE A 87 -7.81 7.63 8.91
CA ILE A 87 -6.79 7.84 7.89
C ILE A 87 -6.89 6.73 6.86
N SER A 88 -7.02 7.11 5.60
CA SER A 88 -7.01 6.21 4.46
C SER A 88 -5.83 6.48 3.55
N TYR A 89 -5.38 5.43 2.86
CA TYR A 89 -4.24 5.43 1.96
C TYR A 89 -4.67 5.06 0.55
N ASP A 90 -4.00 5.69 -0.42
CA ASP A 90 -4.21 5.48 -1.84
C ASP A 90 -2.90 5.61 -2.61
N TRP A 91 -2.96 5.30 -3.90
CA TRP A 91 -1.87 5.66 -4.80
C TRP A 91 -1.72 7.18 -4.89
N GLY A 92 -0.47 7.60 -4.82
CA GLY A 92 -0.08 8.97 -5.11
C GLY A 92 0.01 9.25 -6.60
N PRO A 93 0.03 10.54 -6.99
CA PRO A 93 0.06 10.94 -8.39
C PRO A 93 1.25 10.36 -9.15
N ARG A 94 2.40 10.16 -8.49
CA ARG A 94 3.56 9.53 -9.12
C ARG A 94 3.32 8.05 -9.39
N ALA A 95 2.73 7.32 -8.45
CA ALA A 95 2.43 5.89 -8.65
C ALA A 95 1.48 5.70 -9.83
N THR A 96 0.45 6.53 -9.95
CA THR A 96 -0.50 6.49 -11.09
C THR A 96 0.19 6.69 -12.44
N LEU A 97 1.28 7.47 -12.50
CA LEU A 97 2.01 7.73 -13.74
C LEU A 97 3.03 6.65 -14.11
N VAL A 98 3.65 6.02 -13.11
CA VAL A 98 4.83 5.15 -13.34
C VAL A 98 4.55 3.68 -13.12
N CYS A 99 3.42 3.33 -12.53
CA CYS A 99 3.03 1.96 -12.26
C CYS A 99 1.94 1.50 -13.22
N GLU A 100 2.18 0.37 -13.88
CA GLU A 100 1.16 -0.33 -14.67
C GLU A 100 0.38 -1.29 -13.74
N PRO A 101 -0.90 -1.01 -13.43
CA PRO A 101 -1.62 -1.73 -12.38
C PRO A 101 -1.79 -3.23 -12.66
N GLU A 102 -1.98 -3.61 -13.93
CA GLU A 102 -2.08 -5.01 -14.35
C GLU A 102 -0.76 -5.77 -14.17
N ILE A 103 0.37 -5.14 -14.51
CA ILE A 103 1.69 -5.75 -14.33
C ILE A 103 2.00 -5.94 -12.84
N MET A 104 1.64 -4.96 -12.02
CA MET A 104 1.82 -5.03 -10.57
C MET A 104 0.91 -6.09 -9.94
N LEU A 105 -0.35 -6.17 -10.34
CA LEU A 105 -1.28 -7.20 -9.84
C LEU A 105 -0.82 -8.62 -10.22
N ASN A 106 -0.42 -8.83 -11.48
CA ASN A 106 0.11 -10.11 -11.94
C ASN A 106 1.38 -10.52 -11.18
N SER A 107 2.24 -9.55 -10.88
CA SER A 107 3.44 -9.79 -10.07
C SER A 107 3.09 -10.16 -8.64
N PHE A 108 2.13 -9.46 -8.02
CA PHE A 108 1.65 -9.76 -6.66
C PHE A 108 1.07 -11.17 -6.56
N CYS A 109 0.15 -11.53 -7.44
CA CYS A 109 -0.51 -12.83 -7.38
C CYS A 109 0.49 -13.99 -7.64
N ARG A 110 1.49 -13.78 -8.50
CA ARG A 110 2.62 -14.72 -8.66
C ARG A 110 3.45 -14.89 -7.39
N ILE A 111 3.76 -13.79 -6.71
CA ILE A 111 4.51 -13.81 -5.43
C ILE A 111 3.70 -14.52 -4.33
N MET A 112 2.39 -14.24 -4.25
CA MET A 112 1.48 -14.85 -3.27
C MET A 112 1.12 -16.30 -3.59
N ARG A 113 1.54 -16.84 -4.76
CA ARG A 113 1.13 -18.15 -5.29
C ARG A 113 -0.39 -18.36 -5.25
N ASP A 114 -1.15 -17.31 -5.54
CA ASP A 114 -2.61 -17.39 -5.55
C ASP A 114 -3.07 -18.10 -6.86
N PRO A 115 -3.72 -19.28 -6.78
CA PRO A 115 -4.17 -20.02 -7.96
C PRO A 115 -5.33 -19.33 -8.72
N LEU A 116 -5.87 -18.22 -8.22
CA LEU A 116 -6.99 -17.51 -8.84
C LEU A 116 -6.57 -16.35 -9.76
N VAL A 117 -5.29 -16.30 -10.18
CA VAL A 117 -4.70 -15.27 -11.07
C VAL A 117 -5.60 -14.92 -12.25
N ASP A 118 -6.17 -15.93 -12.93
CA ASP A 118 -6.93 -15.75 -14.16
C ASP A 118 -8.23 -14.97 -13.94
N LYS A 119 -8.81 -15.06 -12.73
CA LYS A 119 -10.01 -14.29 -12.39
C LYS A 119 -9.72 -12.79 -12.27
N TRP A 120 -8.46 -12.37 -12.11
CA TRP A 120 -8.09 -10.97 -11.95
C TRP A 120 -7.95 -10.22 -13.28
N VAL A 121 -7.75 -10.93 -14.40
CA VAL A 121 -7.45 -10.36 -15.72
C VAL A 121 -8.71 -10.21 -16.60
N GLU A 122 -9.76 -11.00 -16.37
CA GLU A 122 -10.97 -11.02 -17.23
C GLU A 122 -11.98 -9.86 -16.99
N SER A 123 -11.53 -8.64 -16.70
CA SER A 123 -12.47 -7.51 -16.56
C SER A 123 -11.92 -6.17 -17.04
N SER A 124 -11.21 -6.21 -18.17
CA SER A 124 -10.88 -5.05 -19.01
C SER A 124 -12.07 -4.62 -19.85
#